data_AF-A0A962ZC65-F1
#
_entry.id   AF-A0A962ZC65-F1
#
_cell.length_a   1.000
_cell.length_b   1.000
_cell.length_c   1.000
_cell.angle_alpha   90.00
_cell.angle_beta   90.00
_cell.angle_gamma   90.00
#
_symmetry.space_group_name_H-M   'P 1'
#
loop_
_entity.id
_entity.type
_entity.pdbx_description
1 polymer ?
#
loop_
_entity_poly.entity_id
_entity_poly.type
_entity_poly.pdbx_seq_one_letter_code
_entity_poly.pdbx_strand_id
1 'polypeptide(L)' 'GIQPPLVSLGGMLTNAQELIREAPHLAWYPGLAIFVAVIAFNLLGDGLQDALDPRSTNVKMR' A
#
# COMPACT_ATOMS: atom_id res chain seq x y z
N GLY A 1 32.16 7.59 -28.80
CA GLY A 1 31.75 7.48 -27.39
C GLY A 1 30.60 8.42 -27.13
N ILE A 2 29.53 7.91 -26.53
CA ILE A 2 28.59 8.68 -25.72
C ILE A 2 28.25 7.79 -24.53
N GLN A 3 28.61 8.21 -23.33
CA GLN A 3 28.20 7.54 -22.10
C GLN A 3 26.69 7.78 -21.98
N PRO A 4 25.83 6.75 -21.89
CA PRO A 4 24.39 6.95 -21.76
C PRO A 4 24.12 7.77 -20.49
N PRO A 5 23.15 8.70 -20.52
CA PRO A 5 22.96 9.65 -19.44
C PRO A 5 22.77 8.89 -18.13
N LEU A 6 23.56 9.25 -17.12
CA LEU A 6 23.35 8.75 -15.75
C LEU A 6 21.89 9.05 -15.40
N VAL A 7 21.09 8.00 -15.28
CA VAL A 7 19.72 8.12 -14.81
C VAL A 7 19.82 8.57 -13.36
N SER A 8 19.72 9.88 -13.13
CA SER A 8 19.79 10.46 -11.79
C SER A 8 18.47 10.20 -11.07
N LEU A 9 18.49 10.06 -9.74
CA LEU A 9 17.26 9.91 -8.96
C LEU A 9 16.24 11.03 -9.24
N GLY A 10 16.72 12.26 -9.48
CA GLY A 10 15.88 13.39 -9.90
C GLY A 10 15.31 13.22 -11.30
N GLY A 11 16.12 12.75 -12.26
CA GLY A 11 15.66 12.45 -13.62
C GLY A 11 14.62 11.32 -13.67
N MET A 12 14.77 10.30 -12.82
CA MET A 12 13.78 9.22 -12.67
C MET A 12 12.44 9.74 -12.14
N LEU A 13 12.46 10.67 -11.17
CA LEU A 13 11.24 11.26 -10.61
C LEU A 13 10.51 12.14 -11.64
N THR A 14 11.25 12.96 -12.39
CA THR A 14 10.68 13.79 -13.46
C THR A 14 10.06 12.95 -14.56
N ASN A 15 10.75 11.88 -15.02
CA ASN A 15 10.19 10.94 -16.00
C ASN A 15 8.95 10.20 -15.47
N ALA A 16 8.96 9.80 -14.19
CA ALA A 16 7.81 9.15 -13.57
C ALA A 16 6.59 10.09 -13.50
N GLN A 17 6.80 11.39 -13.25
CA GLN A 17 5.74 12.39 -13.30
C GLN A 17 5.18 12.59 -14.72
N GLU A 18 6.04 12.54 -15.74
CA GLU A 18 5.63 12.63 -17.14
C GLU A 18 4.77 11.42 -17.55
N LEU A 19 5.16 10.22 -17.13
CA LEU A 19 4.39 8.98 -17.35
C LEU A 19 2.99 9.04 -16.71
N ILE A 20 2.88 9.63 -15.52
CA ILE A 20 1.61 9.84 -14.82
C ILE A 20 0.73 10.87 -15.56
N ARG A 21 1.34 11.89 -16.17
CA ARG A 21 0.63 12.92 -16.97
C ARG A 21 0.15 12.38 -18.31
N GLU A 22 0.93 11.52 -18.95
CA GLU A 22 0.61 10.96 -20.28
C GLU A 22 -0.47 9.88 -20.21
N ALA A 23 -0.46 9.06 -19.16
CA ALA A 23 -1.40 7.96 -18.98
C ALA A 23 -2.00 7.92 -17.56
N PRO A 24 -2.88 8.87 -17.19
CA PRO A 24 -3.44 8.97 -15.84
C PRO A 24 -4.26 7.74 -15.42
N HIS A 25 -4.75 6.95 -16.38
CA HIS A 25 -5.49 5.70 -16.13
C HIS A 25 -4.58 4.56 -15.62
N LEU A 26 -3.27 4.58 -15.93
CA LEU A 26 -2.32 3.58 -15.43
C LEU A 26 -2.05 3.72 -13.92
N ALA A 27 -2.37 4.87 -13.31
CA ALA A 27 -2.23 5.10 -11.87
C ALA A 27 -3.33 4.42 -11.03
N TRP A 28 -4.44 4.01 -11.65
CA TRP A 28 -5.59 3.43 -10.94
C TRP A 28 -5.30 2.01 -10.44
N TYR A 29 -4.64 1.19 -11.25
CA TYR A 29 -4.26 -0.18 -10.88
C TYR A 29 -3.39 -0.25 -9.62
N PRO A 30 -2.25 0.47 -9.52
CA PRO A 30 -1.44 0.45 -8.30
C PRO A 30 -2.15 1.10 -7.12
N GLY A 31 -2.96 2.15 -7.34
CA GLY A 31 -3.75 2.77 -6.28
C GLY A 31 -4.80 1.83 -5.68
N LEU A 32 -5.52 1.09 -6.54
CA LEU A 32 -6.52 0.11 -6.11
C LEU A 32 -5.86 -1.09 -5.42
N ALA A 33 -4.71 -1.56 -5.92
CA ALA A 33 -3.98 -2.65 -5.29
C ALA A 33 -3.56 -2.31 -3.85
N ILE A 34 -3.05 -1.09 -3.62
CA ILE A 34 -2.70 -0.62 -2.28
C ILE A 34 -3.96 -0.46 -1.40
N PHE A 35 -5.04 0.12 -1.94
CA PHE A 35 -6.29 0.28 -1.22
C PHE A 35 -6.86 -1.06 -0.72
N VAL A 36 -6.90 -2.06 -1.59
CA VAL A 36 -7.35 -3.41 -1.24
C VAL A 36 -6.41 -4.05 -0.21
N ALA A 37 -5.10 -3.91 -0.38
CA ALA A 37 -4.12 -4.44 0.56
C ALA A 37 -4.31 -3.84 1.97
N VAL A 38 -4.49 -2.52 2.08
CA VAL A 38 -4.71 -1.85 3.38
C VAL A 38 -5.98 -2.35 4.06
N ILE A 39 -7.09 -2.49 3.32
CA ILE A 39 -8.34 -3.03 3.87
C ILE A 39 -8.13 -4.47 4.34
N ALA A 40 -7.50 -5.32 3.53
CA ALA A 40 -7.25 -6.71 3.88
C ALA A 40 -6.37 -6.82 5.13
N PHE A 41 -5.32 -6.02 5.25
CA PHE A 41 -4.46 -6.00 6.43
C PHE A 41 -5.17 -5.44 7.67
N ASN A 42 -5.99 -4.39 7.54
CA ASN A 42 -6.78 -3.88 8.66
C ASN A 42 -7.77 -4.93 9.17
N LEU A 43 -8.52 -5.58 8.28
CA LEU A 43 -9.49 -6.61 8.64
C LEU A 43 -8.81 -7.87 9.21
N LEU A 44 -7.65 -8.23 8.69
CA LEU A 44 -6.84 -9.33 9.23
C LEU A 44 -6.32 -8.98 10.62
N GLY A 45 -5.93 -7.73 10.86
CA GLY A 45 -5.58 -7.21 12.18
C GLY A 45 -6.73 -7.28 13.16
N ASP A 46 -7.92 -6.81 12.76
CA ASP A 46 -9.14 -6.87 13.57
C ASP A 46 -9.56 -8.32 13.86
N GLY A 47 -9.50 -9.22 12.86
CA GLY A 47 -9.84 -10.63 13.03
C GLY A 47 -8.81 -11.39 13.87
N LEU A 48 -7.54 -11.04 13.77
CA LEU A 48 -6.49 -11.57 14.64
C LEU A 48 -6.64 -11.03 16.07
N GLN A 49 -7.00 -9.77 16.24
CA GLN A 49 -7.28 -9.18 17.54
C GLN A 49 -8.48 -9.85 18.21
N ASP A 50 -9.57 -10.09 17.48
CA ASP A 50 -10.75 -10.78 18.00
C ASP A 50 -10.45 -12.24 18.38
N ALA A 51 -9.65 -12.93 17.56
CA ALA A 51 -9.20 -14.30 17.87
C ALA A 51 -8.21 -14.37 19.04
N LEU A 52 -7.45 -13.31 19.31
CA LEU A 52 -6.47 -13.23 20.38
C LEU A 52 -6.98 -12.53 21.65
N ASP A 53 -8.13 -11.84 21.62
CA ASP A 53 -8.68 -11.15 22.79
C ASP A 53 -9.31 -12.18 23.75
N PRO A 54 -8.69 -12.49 24.92
CA PRO A 54 -9.18 -13.49 25.85
C PRO A 54 -10.30 -12.96 26.77
N ARG A 55 -10.97 -11.86 26.37
CA ARG A 55 -11.91 -11.12 27.22
C ARG A 55 -13.25 -11.78 27.50
N SER A 56 -13.60 -12.91 26.87
CA SER A 56 -14.85 -13.61 27.20
C SER A 56 -14.78 -14.45 28.48
N THR A 57 -13.58 -14.77 28.99
CA THR A 57 -13.43 -15.72 30.12
C THR A 57 -13.41 -15.07 31.50
N ASN A 58 -13.55 -13.74 31.60
CA ASN A 58 -13.63 -13.03 32.88
C ASN A 58 -14.98 -12.33 33.11
N VAL A 59 -16.08 -12.94 32.63
CA VAL A 59 -17.41 -12.69 33.22
C VAL A 59 -17.40 -13.32 34.62
N LYS A 60 -16.89 -12.49 35.53
CA LYS A 60 -16.73 -12.69 36.96
C LYS A 60 -18.03 -13.21 37.55
N MET A 61 -17.93 -14.38 38.19
CA MET A 61 -18.85 -14.88 39.21
C MET A 61 -19.46 -13.71 40.01
N ARG A 62 -20.77 -13.48 39.86
CA ARG A 62 -21.66 -12.97 40.91
C ARG A 62 -23.09 -13.38 40.61
#